data_AF-A0A450SUE3-F1
#
_entry.id   AF-A0A450SUE3-F1
#
_cell.length_a   1.000
_cell.length_b   1.000
_cell.length_c   1.000
_cell.angle_alpha   90.00
_cell.angle_beta   90.00
_cell.angle_gamma   90.00
#
_symmetry.space_group_name_H-M   'P 1'
#
loop_
_entity.id
_entity.type
_entity.pdbx_description
1 polymer ?
#
loop_
_entity_poly.entity_id
_entity_poly.type
_entity_poly.pdbx_seq_one_letter_code
_entity_poly.pdbx_strand_id
1 'polypeptide(L)'
;MNQLQIPKFDTYEEEAAFWDSIDTADFISEDQEWFRFETPNKRALKIPVLPEIAAELIKRARAQGVSIETLVNVFLMEHLQKAIR
;
A
#
# COMPACT_ATOMS: atom_id res chain seq x y z
N MET A 1 12.00 -28.74 -6.55
CA MET A 1 11.07 -27.97 -5.71
C MET A 1 10.36 -28.97 -4.81
N ASN A 2 10.62 -28.96 -3.51
CA ASN A 2 9.90 -29.82 -2.59
C ASN A 2 8.51 -29.24 -2.34
N GLN A 3 7.47 -30.05 -2.46
CA GLN A 3 6.13 -29.67 -2.02
C GLN A 3 5.99 -30.02 -0.54
N LEU A 4 5.62 -29.05 0.29
CA LEU A 4 5.33 -29.29 1.69
C LEU A 4 4.04 -30.11 1.80
N GLN A 5 4.16 -31.35 2.29
CA GLN A 5 3.00 -32.23 2.55
C GLN A 5 2.54 -31.99 3.99
N ILE A 6 1.41 -31.31 4.14
CA ILE A 6 0.83 -31.01 5.46
C ILE A 6 -0.08 -32.19 5.86
N PRO A 7 0.22 -32.91 6.96
CA PRO A 7 -0.62 -34.01 7.42
C PRO A 7 -1.93 -33.47 8.03
N LYS A 8 -2.90 -34.37 8.27
CA LYS A 8 -4.06 -34.03 9.10
C LYS A 8 -3.68 -34.16 10.57
N PHE A 9 -4.00 -33.14 11.36
CA PHE A 9 -3.76 -33.12 12.79
C PHE A 9 -5.06 -33.40 13.55
N ASP A 10 -4.96 -34.18 14.62
CA ASP A 10 -6.09 -34.46 15.49
C ASP A 10 -6.15 -33.47 16.67
N THR A 11 -5.03 -32.82 16.98
CA THR A 11 -4.89 -31.82 18.06
C THR A 11 -4.08 -30.59 17.64
N TYR A 12 -4.27 -29.48 18.36
CA TYR A 12 -3.54 -28.23 18.11
C TYR A 12 -2.06 -28.35 18.46
N GLU A 13 -1.74 -29.10 19.52
CA GLU A 13 -0.38 -29.32 19.99
C GLU A 13 0.45 -30.11 18.96
N GLU A 14 -0.15 -31.07 18.26
CA GLU A 14 0.50 -31.80 17.17
C GLU A 14 0.78 -30.92 15.96
N GLU A 15 -0.14 -30.03 15.62
CA GLU A 15 0.05 -29.04 14.54
C GLU A 15 1.19 -28.09 14.87
N ALA A 16 1.21 -27.52 16.09
CA ALA A 16 2.28 -26.65 16.54
C ALA A 16 3.65 -27.36 16.50
N ALA A 17 3.72 -28.59 17.00
CA ALA A 17 4.96 -29.37 16.97
C ALA A 17 5.47 -29.65 15.55
N PHE A 18 4.57 -29.85 14.58
CA PHE A 18 4.94 -29.99 13.18
C PHE A 18 5.56 -28.72 12.62
N TRP A 19 4.92 -27.56 12.82
CA TRP A 19 5.43 -26.28 12.35
C TRP A 19 6.75 -25.86 13.01
N ASP A 20 6.95 -26.20 14.28
CA ASP A 20 8.21 -25.98 15.00
C ASP A 20 9.35 -26.88 14.51
N SER A 21 9.02 -28.03 13.91
CA SER A 21 10.00 -29.04 13.50
C SER A 21 10.55 -28.84 12.09
N ILE A 22 9.91 -28.01 11.26
CA ILE A 22 10.29 -27.82 9.85
C ILE A 22 10.94 -26.46 9.62
N ASP A 23 11.97 -26.43 8.77
CA ASP A 23 12.47 -25.18 8.21
C ASP A 23 11.68 -24.85 6.94
N THR A 24 10.94 -23.75 6.99
CA THR A 24 10.14 -23.30 5.85
C THR A 24 11.01 -22.80 4.69
N ALA A 25 12.27 -22.41 4.96
CA ALA A 25 13.23 -21.93 3.95
C ALA A 25 13.48 -22.94 2.83
N ASP A 26 13.49 -24.24 3.14
CA ASP A 26 13.72 -25.32 2.18
C ASP A 26 12.60 -25.49 1.13
N PHE A 27 11.44 -24.89 1.39
CA PHE A 27 10.26 -24.95 0.53
C PHE A 27 10.00 -23.64 -0.20
N ILE A 28 10.85 -22.62 0.03
CA ILE A 28 10.74 -21.30 -0.57
C ILE A 28 11.58 -21.27 -1.84
N SER A 29 10.95 -20.86 -2.94
CA SER A 29 11.64 -20.63 -4.21
C SER A 29 12.39 -19.30 -4.18
N GLU A 30 13.71 -19.32 -4.41
CA GLU A 30 14.59 -18.11 -4.40
C GLU A 30 14.14 -17.02 -5.39
N ASP A 31 13.36 -17.38 -6.41
CA ASP A 31 12.93 -16.57 -7.54
C ASP A 31 11.52 -15.97 -7.42
N GLN A 32 10.81 -16.21 -6.31
CA GLN A 32 9.53 -15.56 -6.06
C GLN A 32 9.71 -14.28 -5.23
N GLU A 33 9.32 -13.13 -5.79
CA GLU A 33 9.12 -11.90 -5.01
C GLU A 33 8.06 -12.15 -3.93
N TRP A 34 8.48 -12.27 -2.68
CA TRP A 34 7.61 -12.52 -1.53
C TRP A 34 6.55 -11.42 -1.34
N PHE A 35 6.87 -10.19 -1.76
CA PHE A 35 6.02 -9.02 -1.63
C PHE A 35 6.25 -8.09 -2.82
N ARG A 36 5.22 -7.91 -3.66
CA ARG A 36 5.21 -6.82 -4.66
C ARG A 36 4.48 -5.63 -4.04
N PHE A 37 5.24 -4.65 -3.57
CA PHE A 37 4.69 -3.33 -3.32
C PHE A 37 4.55 -2.64 -4.66
N GLU A 38 3.32 -2.54 -5.18
CA GLU A 38 3.03 -1.55 -6.21
C GLU A 38 3.17 -0.16 -5.58
N THR A 39 4.40 0.34 -5.45
CA THR A 39 4.62 1.76 -5.30
C THR A 39 4.38 2.34 -6.69
N PRO A 40 3.29 3.12 -6.92
CA PRO A 40 3.23 3.89 -8.14
C PRO A 40 4.43 4.84 -8.07
N ASN A 41 5.48 4.53 -8.82
CA ASN A 41 6.59 5.44 -9.12
C ASN A 41 6.09 6.58 -10.03
N LYS A 42 4.90 7.12 -9.74
CA LYS A 42 4.43 8.38 -10.26
C LYS A 42 5.27 9.43 -9.57
N ARG A 43 6.30 9.92 -10.26
CA ARG A 43 7.11 11.05 -9.80
C ARG A 43 6.15 12.19 -9.45
N ALA A 44 5.99 12.47 -8.17
CA ALA A 44 5.17 13.58 -7.71
C ALA A 44 5.83 14.88 -8.18
N LEU A 45 5.10 15.69 -8.95
CA LEU A 45 5.52 17.05 -9.28
C LEU A 45 5.35 17.91 -8.04
N LYS A 46 6.45 18.48 -7.53
CA LYS A 46 6.41 19.41 -6.41
C LYS A 46 6.18 20.82 -6.93
N ILE A 47 5.07 21.43 -6.52
CA ILE A 47 4.72 22.80 -6.88
C ILE A 47 4.77 23.65 -5.60
N PRO A 48 5.57 24.73 -5.55
CA PRO A 48 5.53 25.67 -4.44
C PRO A 48 4.15 26.34 -4.36
N VAL A 49 3.57 26.36 -3.15
CA VAL A 49 2.28 27.00 -2.87
C VAL A 49 2.51 28.04 -1.77
N LEU A 50 1.85 29.19 -1.88
CA LEU A 50 1.96 30.24 -0.87
C LEU A 50 1.48 29.74 0.52
N PRO A 51 2.15 30.13 1.63
CA PRO A 51 1.86 29.60 2.95
C PRO A 51 0.39 29.72 3.37
N GLU A 52 -0.24 30.86 3.08
CA GLU A 52 -1.63 31.14 3.41
C GLU A 52 -2.61 30.23 2.65
N ILE A 53 -2.30 29.90 1.38
CA ILE A 53 -3.08 28.97 0.57
C ILE A 53 -2.89 27.55 1.09
N ALA A 54 -1.64 27.17 1.40
CA ALA A 54 -1.34 25.85 1.93
C ALA A 54 -2.06 25.60 3.27
N ALA A 55 -2.09 26.59 4.17
CA ALA A 55 -2.79 26.49 5.45
C ALA A 55 -4.30 26.22 5.28
N GLU A 56 -4.94 26.92 4.34
CA GLU A 56 -6.37 26.74 4.05
C GLU A 56 -6.65 25.38 3.39
N LEU A 57 -5.80 24.92 2.47
CA LEU A 57 -5.91 23.60 1.86
C LEU A 57 -5.79 22.48 2.91
N ILE A 58 -4.83 22.58 3.84
CA ILE A 58 -4.67 21.61 4.94
C ILE A 58 -5.93 21.57 5.80
N LYS A 59 -6.46 22.73 6.17
CA LYS A 59 -7.67 22.84 6.99
C LYS A 59 -8.86 22.16 6.32
N ARG A 60 -9.07 22.42 5.02
CA ARG A 60 -10.16 21.82 4.24
C ARG A 60 -10.00 20.31 4.06
N ALA A 61 -8.78 19.85 3.74
CA ALA A 61 -8.50 18.43 3.57
C ALA A 61 -8.81 17.65 4.86
N ARG A 62 -8.39 18.20 6.02
CA ARG A 62 -8.70 17.64 7.34
C ARG A 62 -10.20 17.60 7.61
N ALA A 63 -10.92 18.70 7.35
CA ALA A 63 -12.36 18.75 7.54
C ALA A 63 -13.13 17.75 6.67
N GLN A 64 -12.58 17.39 5.51
CA GLN A 64 -13.15 16.42 4.58
C GLN A 64 -12.65 14.98 4.80
N GLY A 65 -11.72 14.75 5.73
CA GLY A 65 -11.14 13.43 6.00
C GLY A 65 -10.28 12.88 4.84
N VAL A 66 -9.76 13.74 3.98
CA VAL A 66 -8.92 13.37 2.82
C VAL A 66 -7.50 13.92 2.95
N SER A 67 -6.58 13.36 2.16
CA SER A 67 -5.23 13.91 2.08
C SER A 67 -5.22 15.26 1.34
N ILE A 68 -4.22 16.11 1.64
CA ILE A 68 -4.02 17.36 0.90
C ILE A 68 -3.76 17.10 -0.60
N GLU A 69 -3.04 16.03 -0.92
CA GLU A 69 -2.77 15.63 -2.30
C GLU A 69 -4.08 15.31 -3.04
N THR A 70 -4.96 14.52 -2.41
CA THR A 70 -6.27 14.17 -2.97
C THR A 70 -7.09 15.43 -3.25
N LEU A 71 -7.20 16.34 -2.26
CA LEU A 71 -7.97 17.57 -2.41
C LEU A 71 -7.44 18.45 -3.55
N VAL A 72 -6.12 18.64 -3.60
CA VAL A 72 -5.47 19.47 -4.62
C VAL A 72 -5.66 18.88 -6.01
N ASN A 73 -5.49 17.56 -6.17
CA ASN A 73 -5.69 16.90 -7.46
C ASN A 73 -7.13 17.03 -7.97
N VAL A 74 -8.13 16.91 -7.09
CA VAL A 74 -9.55 17.13 -7.45
C VAL A 74 -9.76 18.57 -7.92
N PHE A 75 -9.29 19.57 -7.17
CA PHE A 75 -9.42 20.98 -7.56
C PHE A 75 -8.74 21.28 -8.90
N LEU A 76 -7.53 20.76 -9.14
CA LEU A 76 -6.84 20.91 -10.41
C LEU A 76 -7.63 20.25 -11.54
N MET A 77 -8.16 19.04 -11.34
CA MET A 77 -8.96 18.34 -12.34
C MET A 77 -10.24 19.11 -12.70
N GLU A 78 -10.97 19.60 -11.69
CA GLU A 78 -12.17 20.43 -11.89
C GLU A 78 -11.86 21.73 -12.64
N HIS A 79 -10.75 22.38 -12.31
CA HIS A 79 -10.33 23.63 -12.96
C HIS A 79 -9.96 23.38 -14.42
N LEU A 80 -9.20 22.33 -14.71
CA LEU A 80 -8.81 21.94 -16.07
C LEU A 80 -10.03 21.56 -16.92
N GLN A 81 -11.00 20.83 -16.36
CA GLN A 81 -12.24 20.50 -17.07
C GLN A 81 -13.07 21.73 -17.43
N LYS A 82 -13.12 22.74 -16.55
CA LYS A 82 -13.80 24.01 -16.82
C LYS A 82 -13.10 24.85 -17.89
N ALA A 83 -11.77 24.83 -17.92
CA ALA A 83 -10.98 25.60 -18.88
C ALA A 83 -11.06 25.08 -20.33
N ILE A 84 -11.50 23.82 -20.52
CA ILE A 84 -11.64 23.18 -21.83
C ILE A 84 -13.05 23.41 -22.44
N ARG A 85 -14.00 23.92 -21.65
CA ARG A 85 -15.34 24.33 -22.12
C ARG A 85 -15.37 25.80 -22.51
#